data_AF-A0A0D2NBX6-F1
#
_entry.id   AF-A0A0D2NBX6-F1
#
_cell.length_a   1.000
_cell.length_b   1.000
_cell.length_c   1.000
_cell.angle_alpha   90.00
_cell.angle_beta   90.00
_cell.angle_gamma   90.00
#
_symmetry.space_group_name_H-M   'P 1'
#
loop_
_entity.id
_entity.type
_entity.pdbx_description
1 polymer ?
#
loop_
_entity_poly.entity_id
_entity_poly.type
_entity_poly.pdbx_seq_one_letter_code
_entity_poly.pdbx_strand_id
1 'polypeptide(L)'
;MAPWTTEIMESFKSVKPELESDFTPAAYNKLLNTLFPVNTPYTVFPQVHRHEDSSTPSSRTTFTVYYKNTPVFLLDLHPYPNLARISTREIADNHIRMHVRDLLPYCPLPALYALSAFGTRLAFYTITPGSIILPVRATSSGNTSAYEDVGAPADWWDCDLLDDDGAIRLKEVVNKIRNQCENL
;
A
#
# COMPACT_ATOMS: atom_id res chain seq x y z
N MET A 1 2.60 19.15 15.94
CA MET A 1 2.47 17.99 16.86
C MET A 1 2.70 16.77 15.98
N ALA A 2 3.41 15.72 16.42
CA ALA A 2 3.68 14.60 15.50
C ALA A 2 2.35 13.92 15.09
N PRO A 3 2.21 13.47 13.83
CA PRO A 3 0.94 12.93 13.34
C PRO A 3 0.59 11.56 13.94
N TRP A 4 1.59 10.85 14.47
CA TRP A 4 1.47 9.55 15.12
C TRP A 4 2.00 9.60 16.54
N THR A 5 1.71 8.55 17.32
CA THR A 5 2.33 8.38 18.64
C THR A 5 3.84 8.25 18.52
N THR A 6 4.57 8.59 19.58
CA THR A 6 6.04 8.50 19.61
C THR A 6 6.52 7.11 19.22
N GLU A 7 5.84 6.06 19.68
CA GLU A 7 6.22 4.68 19.43
C GLU A 7 6.04 4.25 17.97
N ILE A 8 5.09 4.83 17.24
CA ILE A 8 4.93 4.61 15.79
C ILE A 8 6.02 5.40 15.05
N MET A 9 6.21 6.68 15.40
CA MET A 9 7.23 7.53 14.78
C MET A 9 8.63 6.91 14.90
N GLU A 10 8.98 6.41 16.08
CA GLU A 10 10.25 5.75 16.33
C GLU A 10 10.40 4.47 15.52
N SER A 11 9.34 3.66 15.37
CA SER A 11 9.42 2.40 14.64
C SER A 11 9.81 2.56 13.17
N PHE A 12 9.39 3.64 12.51
CA PHE A 12 9.81 3.96 11.15
C PHE A 12 11.17 4.65 11.12
N LYS A 13 11.45 5.58 12.04
CA LYS A 13 12.73 6.32 12.07
C LYS A 13 13.93 5.46 12.46
N SER A 14 13.72 4.37 13.19
CA SER A 14 14.78 3.45 13.61
C SER A 14 15.18 2.44 12.54
N VAL A 15 14.45 2.36 11.42
CA VAL A 15 14.75 1.42 10.35
C VAL A 15 16.04 1.85 9.66
N LYS A 16 17.06 0.99 9.73
CA LYS A 16 18.30 1.19 8.99
C LYS A 16 18.12 0.75 7.54
N PRO A 17 18.73 1.42 6.55
CA PRO A 17 18.59 1.06 5.14
C PRO A 17 18.90 -0.41 4.85
N GLU A 18 19.90 -0.99 5.51
CA GLU A 18 20.30 -2.39 5.35
C GLU A 18 19.31 -3.42 5.97
N LEU A 19 18.38 -2.96 6.80
CA LEU A 19 17.36 -3.77 7.48
C LEU A 19 15.93 -3.45 7.01
N GLU A 20 15.80 -2.65 5.95
CA GLU A 20 14.51 -2.11 5.53
C GLU A 20 13.50 -3.19 5.14
N SER A 21 13.96 -4.27 4.49
CA SER A 21 13.10 -5.40 4.08
C SER A 21 12.40 -6.08 5.25
N ASP A 22 13.04 -6.08 6.42
CA ASP A 22 12.59 -6.84 7.58
C ASP A 22 11.83 -5.95 8.57
N PHE A 23 12.32 -4.72 8.77
CA PHE A 23 11.78 -3.82 9.80
C PHE A 23 10.70 -2.86 9.30
N THR A 24 10.67 -2.53 8.01
CA THR A 24 9.56 -1.73 7.45
C THR A 24 8.23 -2.48 7.56
N PRO A 25 8.14 -3.78 7.21
CA PRO A 25 6.93 -4.55 7.48
C PRO A 25 6.55 -4.58 8.96
N ALA A 26 7.52 -4.66 9.88
CA ALA A 26 7.24 -4.64 11.31
C ALA A 26 6.65 -3.29 11.77
N ALA A 27 7.16 -2.17 11.27
CA ALA A 27 6.63 -0.83 11.53
C ALA A 27 5.20 -0.67 10.98
N TYR A 28 4.94 -1.13 9.75
CA TYR A 28 3.58 -1.16 9.20
C TYR A 28 2.64 -2.08 9.96
N ASN A 29 3.10 -3.25 10.42
CA ASN A 29 2.27 -4.13 11.25
C ASN A 29 1.82 -3.42 12.53
N LYS A 30 2.72 -2.70 13.20
CA LYS A 30 2.39 -1.89 14.38
C LYS A 30 1.38 -0.78 14.07
N LEU A 31 1.59 -0.05 12.97
CA LEU A 31 0.69 1.00 12.52
C LEU A 31 -0.71 0.44 12.20
N LEU A 32 -0.79 -0.62 11.40
CA LEU A 32 -2.05 -1.22 10.99
C LEU A 32 -2.83 -1.80 12.16
N ASN A 33 -2.17 -2.43 13.14
CA ASN A 33 -2.84 -2.88 14.37
C ASN A 33 -3.28 -1.72 15.29
N THR A 34 -2.74 -0.50 15.09
CA THR A 34 -3.24 0.70 15.77
C THR A 34 -4.49 1.26 15.06
N LEU A 35 -4.49 1.22 13.72
CA LEU A 35 -5.59 1.70 12.87
C LEU A 35 -6.80 0.74 12.85
N PHE A 36 -6.52 -0.56 12.94
CA PHE A 36 -7.46 -1.67 12.99
C PHE A 36 -7.18 -2.52 14.25
N PRO A 37 -7.70 -2.10 15.42
CA PRO A 37 -7.33 -2.72 16.70
C PRO A 37 -7.75 -4.19 16.80
N VAL A 38 -6.90 -5.01 17.41
CA VAL A 38 -7.10 -6.48 17.55
C VAL A 38 -8.34 -6.90 18.34
N ASN A 39 -8.92 -5.99 19.13
CA ASN A 39 -10.14 -6.21 19.90
C ASN A 39 -11.42 -5.81 19.15
N THR A 40 -11.32 -5.59 17.84
CA THR A 40 -12.43 -5.26 16.94
C THR A 40 -12.64 -6.38 15.93
N PRO A 41 -13.68 -6.33 15.06
CA PRO A 41 -13.91 -7.37 14.04
C PRO A 41 -12.91 -7.37 12.88
N TYR A 42 -11.84 -6.57 12.96
CA TYR A 42 -10.78 -6.51 11.96
C TYR A 42 -9.67 -7.52 12.23
N THR A 43 -9.12 -8.09 11.16
CA THR A 43 -7.92 -8.92 11.19
C THR A 43 -6.90 -8.35 10.23
N VAL A 44 -5.73 -7.96 10.73
CA VAL A 44 -4.58 -7.57 9.91
C VAL A 44 -3.79 -8.84 9.56
N PHE A 45 -3.72 -9.19 8.29
CA PHE A 45 -3.07 -10.43 7.82
C PHE A 45 -1.84 -10.12 6.97
N PRO A 46 -0.60 -10.29 7.51
CA PRO A 46 0.62 -10.15 6.74
C PRO A 46 0.86 -11.39 5.85
N GLN A 47 1.20 -11.17 4.58
CA GLN A 47 1.56 -12.21 3.63
C GLN A 47 2.95 -11.92 3.07
N VAL A 48 3.88 -12.85 3.33
CA VAL A 48 5.24 -12.79 2.76
C VAL A 48 5.28 -13.65 1.51
N HIS A 49 5.43 -13.01 0.36
CA HIS A 49 5.60 -13.66 -0.92
C HIS A 49 7.09 -13.87 -1.16
N ARG A 50 7.51 -15.13 -1.26
CA ARG A 50 8.86 -15.49 -1.68
C ARG A 50 8.82 -15.77 -3.17
N HIS A 51 9.53 -14.97 -3.97
CA HIS A 51 9.77 -15.31 -5.37
C HIS A 51 10.92 -16.33 -5.43
N GLU A 52 10.67 -17.50 -6.05
CA GLU A 52 11.69 -18.54 -6.24
C GLU A 52 12.53 -18.36 -7.52
N ASP A 53 12.25 -17.33 -8.34
CA ASP A 53 12.89 -17.17 -9.64
C ASP A 53 14.15 -16.27 -9.62
N SER A 54 15.30 -16.95 -9.67
CA SER A 54 16.61 -16.52 -10.18
C SER A 54 17.40 -15.40 -9.47
N SER A 55 18.62 -15.77 -9.05
CA SER A 55 19.77 -14.97 -8.62
C SER A 55 19.69 -14.13 -7.34
N THR A 56 18.53 -13.55 -6.97
CA THR A 56 18.37 -12.88 -5.66
C THR A 56 16.97 -13.09 -5.07
N PRO A 57 16.82 -13.73 -3.90
CA PRO A 57 15.52 -13.86 -3.26
C PRO A 57 15.04 -12.48 -2.81
N SER A 58 14.04 -11.93 -3.50
CA SER A 58 13.29 -10.79 -2.99
C SER A 58 12.05 -11.30 -2.26
N SER A 59 11.95 -11.00 -0.97
CA SER A 59 10.74 -11.23 -0.19
C SER A 59 9.91 -9.96 -0.24
N ARG A 60 8.64 -10.07 -0.67
CA ARG A 60 7.69 -8.96 -0.69
C ARG A 60 6.65 -9.20 0.39
N THR A 61 6.31 -8.16 1.14
CA THR A 61 5.26 -8.26 2.17
C THR A 61 4.05 -7.46 1.73
N THR A 62 2.89 -8.11 1.73
CA THR A 62 1.59 -7.43 1.65
C THR A 62 0.86 -7.57 2.99
N PHE A 63 -0.04 -6.65 3.26
CA PHE A 63 -0.99 -6.73 4.36
C PHE A 63 -2.40 -6.65 3.79
N THR A 64 -3.21 -7.66 4.08
CA THR A 64 -4.64 -7.61 3.79
C THR A 64 -5.38 -7.43 5.10
N VAL A 65 -6.26 -6.43 5.19
CA VAL A 65 -7.14 -6.27 6.35
C VAL A 65 -8.50 -6.86 6.01
N TYR A 66 -8.96 -7.76 6.86
CA TYR A 66 -10.27 -8.38 6.76
C TYR A 66 -11.21 -7.79 7.79
N TYR A 67 -12.48 -7.59 7.42
CA TYR A 67 -13.59 -7.36 8.35
C TYR A 67 -14.48 -8.61 8.31
N LYS A 68 -14.63 -9.30 9.46
CA LYS A 68 -15.42 -10.55 9.54
C LYS A 68 -15.11 -11.56 8.41
N ASN A 69 -13.82 -11.77 8.11
CA ASN A 69 -13.28 -12.65 7.05
C ASN A 69 -13.49 -12.19 5.60
N THR A 70 -13.85 -10.93 5.36
CA THR A 70 -13.93 -10.37 4.00
C THR A 70 -12.93 -9.22 3.82
N PRO A 71 -12.19 -9.15 2.70
CA PRO A 71 -11.13 -8.15 2.52
C PRO A 71 -11.70 -6.74 2.35
N VAL A 72 -11.17 -5.77 3.10
CA VAL A 72 -11.62 -4.37 3.06
C VAL A 72 -10.50 -3.39 2.74
N PHE A 73 -9.24 -3.82 2.86
CA PHE A 73 -8.07 -2.99 2.61
C PHE A 73 -6.85 -3.84 2.24
N LEU A 74 -5.98 -3.29 1.39
CA LEU A 74 -4.71 -3.91 0.99
C LEU A 74 -3.57 -2.89 1.11
N LEU A 75 -2.42 -3.33 1.59
CA LEU A 75 -1.17 -2.58 1.54
C LEU A 75 -0.08 -3.47 0.95
N ASP A 76 0.63 -2.98 -0.05
CA ASP A 76 1.77 -3.65 -0.68
C ASP A 76 3.06 -2.87 -0.40
N LEU A 77 4.10 -3.56 0.07
CA LEU A 77 5.35 -2.94 0.49
C LEU A 77 6.49 -3.21 -0.48
N HIS A 78 7.25 -2.17 -0.76
CA HIS A 78 8.48 -2.17 -1.55
C HIS A 78 9.60 -1.43 -0.81
N PRO A 79 10.88 -1.84 -0.99
CA PRO A 79 12.01 -1.10 -0.43
C PRO A 79 12.14 0.31 -1.02
N TYR A 80 12.28 1.33 -0.18
CA TYR A 80 12.38 2.74 -0.55
C TYR A 80 13.45 3.04 -1.63
N PRO A 81 14.68 2.48 -1.59
CA PRO A 81 15.68 2.71 -2.63
C PRO A 81 15.22 2.36 -4.05
N ASN A 82 14.20 1.52 -4.18
CA ASN A 82 13.65 1.16 -5.48
C ASN A 82 12.78 2.29 -6.06
N LEU A 83 12.19 3.18 -5.25
CA LEU A 83 11.27 4.21 -5.73
C LEU A 83 11.84 5.05 -6.88
N ALA A 84 13.15 5.29 -6.91
CA ALA A 84 13.81 6.05 -7.99
C ALA A 84 13.75 5.34 -9.37
N ARG A 85 13.60 4.02 -9.42
CA ARG A 85 13.66 3.19 -10.64
C ARG A 85 12.28 3.03 -11.27
N ILE A 86 12.13 3.50 -12.51
CA ILE A 86 10.88 3.41 -13.31
C ILE A 86 10.34 1.98 -13.33
N SER A 87 11.17 1.00 -13.66
CA SER A 87 10.77 -0.41 -13.76
C SER A 87 10.19 -0.97 -12.46
N THR A 88 10.74 -0.57 -11.31
CA THR A 88 10.21 -1.04 -10.02
C THR A 88 8.89 -0.38 -9.64
N ARG A 89 8.68 0.88 -10.04
CA ARG A 89 7.39 1.57 -9.88
C ARG A 89 6.33 0.92 -10.76
N GLU A 90 6.68 0.53 -11.98
CA GLU A 90 5.78 -0.21 -12.86
C GLU A 90 5.42 -1.59 -12.29
N ILE A 91 6.41 -2.33 -11.76
CA ILE A 91 6.15 -3.61 -11.08
C ILE A 91 5.22 -3.42 -9.88
N ALA A 92 5.45 -2.40 -9.06
CA ALA A 92 4.60 -2.06 -7.92
C ALA A 92 3.15 -1.75 -8.35
N ASP A 93 2.97 -0.92 -9.39
CA ASP A 93 1.64 -0.61 -9.93
C ASP A 93 0.93 -1.83 -10.52
N ASN A 94 1.65 -2.66 -11.29
CA ASN A 94 1.11 -3.90 -11.83
C ASN A 94 0.66 -4.85 -10.73
N HIS A 95 1.47 -4.98 -9.67
CA HIS A 95 1.21 -5.88 -8.56
C HIS A 95 -0.01 -5.46 -7.74
N ILE A 96 -0.07 -4.21 -7.27
CA ILE A 96 -1.22 -3.74 -6.49
C ILE A 96 -2.52 -3.85 -7.30
N ARG A 97 -2.50 -3.54 -8.60
CA ARG A 97 -3.67 -3.67 -9.47
C ARG A 97 -4.10 -5.11 -9.69
N MET A 98 -3.16 -6.06 -9.73
CA MET A 98 -3.48 -7.49 -9.80
C MET A 98 -4.20 -7.93 -8.52
N HIS A 99 -3.61 -7.68 -7.35
CA HIS A 99 -4.21 -8.06 -6.07
C HIS A 99 -5.57 -7.40 -5.83
N VAL A 100 -5.71 -6.12 -6.18
CA VAL A 100 -6.99 -5.42 -6.09
C VAL A 100 -8.07 -6.10 -6.94
N ARG A 101 -7.75 -6.57 -8.15
CA ARG A 101 -8.71 -7.31 -9.00
C ARG A 101 -9.09 -8.66 -8.39
N ASP A 102 -8.12 -9.36 -7.81
CA ASP A 102 -8.36 -10.67 -7.21
C ASP A 102 -9.20 -10.58 -5.93
N LEU A 103 -9.03 -9.52 -5.15
CA LEU A 103 -9.76 -9.29 -3.90
C LEU A 103 -11.13 -8.63 -4.09
N LEU A 104 -11.32 -7.84 -5.15
CA LEU A 104 -12.54 -7.06 -5.37
C LEU A 104 -13.85 -7.88 -5.32
N PRO A 105 -13.95 -9.09 -5.91
CA PRO A 105 -15.17 -9.90 -5.85
C PRO A 105 -15.59 -10.30 -4.43
N TYR A 106 -14.65 -10.26 -3.48
CA TYR A 106 -14.87 -10.65 -2.08
C TYR A 106 -15.03 -9.45 -1.14
N CYS A 107 -14.83 -8.23 -1.64
CA CYS A 107 -14.93 -7.02 -0.83
C CYS A 107 -16.41 -6.69 -0.58
N PRO A 108 -16.85 -6.55 0.68
CA PRO A 108 -18.26 -6.25 0.99
C PRO A 108 -18.57 -4.76 0.83
N LEU A 109 -17.55 -3.92 0.67
CA LEU A 109 -17.70 -2.46 0.61
C LEU A 109 -18.00 -2.01 -0.82
N PRO A 110 -18.65 -0.83 -0.99
CA PRO A 110 -18.86 -0.24 -2.31
C PRO A 110 -17.55 0.01 -3.09
N ALA A 111 -16.43 0.15 -2.40
CA ALA A 111 -15.11 0.31 -3.00
C ALA A 111 -14.05 -0.41 -2.18
N LEU A 112 -13.08 -1.01 -2.87
CA LEU A 112 -11.86 -1.55 -2.27
C LEU A 112 -10.76 -0.49 -2.32
N TYR A 113 -10.16 -0.22 -1.16
CA TYR A 113 -9.03 0.70 -1.02
C TYR A 113 -7.75 -0.09 -0.89
N ALA A 114 -6.70 0.39 -1.55
CA ALA A 114 -5.40 -0.24 -1.49
C ALA A 114 -4.28 0.79 -1.50
N LEU A 115 -3.13 0.44 -0.94
CA LEU A 115 -1.94 1.28 -0.95
C LEU A 115 -0.75 0.49 -1.49
N SER A 116 0.10 1.16 -2.27
CA SER A 116 1.47 0.71 -2.52
C SER A 116 2.42 1.65 -1.78
N ALA A 117 3.38 1.10 -1.05
CA ALA A 117 4.34 1.88 -0.29
C ALA A 117 5.78 1.57 -0.67
N PHE A 118 6.58 2.61 -0.88
CA PHE A 118 8.04 2.53 -0.92
C PHE A 118 8.59 3.14 0.37
N GLY A 119 9.01 2.30 1.32
CA GLY A 119 9.27 2.78 2.69
C GLY A 119 8.05 3.49 3.27
N THR A 120 8.17 4.78 3.56
CA THR A 120 7.06 5.62 4.08
C THR A 120 6.28 6.36 2.99
N ARG A 121 6.71 6.29 1.72
CA ARG A 121 6.05 6.97 0.60
C ARG A 121 4.87 6.15 0.08
N LEU A 122 3.68 6.74 0.05
CA LEU A 122 2.41 6.07 -0.20
C LEU A 122 1.80 6.47 -1.54
N ALA A 123 1.36 5.49 -2.31
CA ALA A 123 0.45 5.64 -3.43
C ALA A 123 -0.93 5.05 -3.11
N PHE A 124 -1.98 5.80 -3.44
CA PHE A 124 -3.35 5.48 -3.07
C PHE A 124 -4.12 4.91 -4.26
N TYR A 125 -4.68 3.73 -4.07
CA TYR A 125 -5.47 3.02 -5.06
C TYR A 125 -6.91 2.85 -4.59
N THR A 126 -7.85 2.98 -5.51
CA THR A 126 -9.27 2.73 -5.22
C THR A 126 -9.94 2.13 -6.46
N ILE A 127 -10.82 1.17 -6.22
CA ILE A 127 -11.68 0.60 -7.25
C ILE A 127 -13.10 0.41 -6.71
N THR A 128 -14.08 0.61 -7.58
CA THR A 128 -15.50 0.26 -7.38
C THR A 128 -15.85 -0.86 -8.37
N PRO A 129 -16.73 -1.81 -8.04
CA PRO A 129 -17.19 -2.82 -8.99
C PRO A 129 -17.65 -2.21 -10.32
N GLY A 130 -17.16 -2.74 -11.44
CA GLY A 130 -17.46 -2.24 -12.78
C GLY A 130 -16.75 -0.94 -13.19
N SER A 131 -15.89 -0.38 -12.34
CA SER A 131 -15.11 0.84 -12.63
C SER A 131 -13.63 0.54 -12.88
N ILE A 132 -12.91 1.52 -13.44
CA ILE A 132 -11.46 1.47 -13.58
C ILE A 132 -10.77 1.66 -12.21
N ILE A 133 -9.59 1.06 -12.03
CA ILE A 133 -8.76 1.30 -10.85
C ILE A 133 -8.15 2.70 -10.97
N LEU A 134 -8.32 3.53 -9.93
CA LEU A 134 -7.65 4.81 -9.78
C LEU A 134 -6.36 4.65 -8.94
N PRO A 135 -5.29 5.41 -9.22
CA PRO A 135 -5.12 6.30 -10.38
C PRO A 135 -5.17 5.52 -11.71
N VAL A 136 -5.57 6.17 -12.80
CA VAL A 136 -5.58 5.54 -14.12
C VAL A 136 -4.13 5.24 -14.52
N ARG A 137 -3.88 4.13 -15.22
CA ARG A 137 -2.54 3.82 -15.73
C ARG A 137 -2.00 5.00 -16.52
N ALA A 138 -0.72 5.34 -16.28
CA ALA A 138 -0.03 6.29 -17.13
C ALA A 138 0.00 5.70 -18.55
N THR A 139 -0.47 6.47 -19.52
CA THR A 139 -0.41 6.10 -20.94
C THR A 139 0.64 6.95 -21.61
N SER A 140 1.42 6.35 -22.51
CA SER A 140 2.28 7.11 -23.39
C SER A 140 1.42 8.06 -24.21
N SER A 141 1.59 9.36 -23.99
CA SER A 141 1.01 10.35 -24.90
C SER A 141 1.55 10.06 -26.31
N GLY A 142 0.72 10.17 -27.34
CA GLY A 142 1.02 9.67 -28.70
C GLY A 142 2.26 10.25 -29.41
N ASN A 143 3.04 11.11 -28.75
CA ASN A 143 4.26 11.71 -29.27
C ASN A 143 5.55 11.23 -28.57
N THR A 144 5.45 10.28 -27.65
CA THR A 144 6.62 9.80 -26.90
C THR A 144 7.37 8.77 -27.72
N SER A 145 8.64 9.02 -28.03
CA SER A 145 9.50 8.07 -28.77
C SER A 145 9.55 6.73 -28.01
N ALA A 146 9.68 5.61 -28.72
CA ALA A 146 9.69 4.25 -28.14
C ALA A 146 10.78 3.98 -27.06
N TYR A 147 11.63 4.97 -26.78
CA TYR A 147 12.67 4.96 -25.73
C TYR A 147 12.23 5.60 -24.42
N GLU A 148 11.13 6.35 -24.38
CA GLU A 148 10.58 6.91 -23.15
C GLU A 148 9.56 5.93 -22.59
N ASP A 149 10.06 5.01 -21.77
CA ASP A 149 9.24 4.06 -21.04
C ASP A 149 8.30 4.82 -20.09
N VAL A 150 7.00 4.75 -20.37
CA VAL A 150 5.96 5.41 -19.55
C VAL A 150 5.58 4.48 -18.42
N GLY A 151 6.49 4.37 -17.45
CA GLY A 151 6.22 3.67 -16.20
C GLY A 151 5.35 4.50 -15.24
N ALA A 152 5.01 3.89 -14.10
CA ALA A 152 4.23 4.57 -13.08
C ALA A 152 4.95 5.86 -12.59
N PRO A 153 4.27 7.02 -12.58
CA PRO A 153 4.84 8.29 -12.13
C PRO A 153 5.34 8.20 -10.68
N ALA A 154 6.51 8.79 -10.40
CA ALA A 154 7.01 8.88 -9.03
C ALA A 154 6.05 9.67 -8.12
N ASP A 155 5.36 10.66 -8.68
CA ASP A 155 4.40 11.53 -7.99
C ASP A 155 3.17 10.77 -7.46
N TRP A 156 2.96 9.50 -7.85
CA TRP A 156 1.95 8.68 -7.19
C TRP A 156 2.33 8.33 -5.76
N TRP A 157 3.63 8.27 -5.44
CA TRP A 157 4.18 8.08 -4.10
C TRP A 157 4.65 9.42 -3.49
N ASP A 158 3.93 10.50 -3.77
CA ASP A 158 4.21 11.85 -3.26
C ASP A 158 4.01 11.99 -1.75
N CYS A 159 3.12 11.17 -1.20
CA CYS A 159 2.62 11.25 0.15
C CYS A 159 3.53 10.54 1.16
N ASP A 160 4.18 11.27 2.07
CA ASP A 160 4.97 10.67 3.15
C ASP A 160 4.10 10.39 4.38
N LEU A 161 4.05 9.12 4.79
CA LEU A 161 3.32 8.67 5.97
C LEU A 161 3.72 9.41 7.25
N LEU A 162 4.99 9.84 7.38
CA LEU A 162 5.48 10.47 8.60
C LEU A 162 5.18 11.97 8.70
N ASP A 163 4.68 12.56 7.62
CA ASP A 163 4.24 13.96 7.57
C ASP A 163 2.74 14.06 7.90
N ASP A 164 2.31 15.26 8.32
CA ASP A 164 0.93 15.50 8.74
C ASP A 164 -0.08 15.18 7.63
N ASP A 165 0.20 15.64 6.40
CA ASP A 165 -0.69 15.42 5.25
C ASP A 165 -0.84 13.94 4.91
N GLY A 166 0.26 13.17 4.93
CA GLY A 166 0.19 11.76 4.60
C GLY A 166 -0.48 10.92 5.67
N ALA A 167 -0.29 11.29 6.94
CA ALA A 167 -1.02 10.69 8.03
C ALA A 167 -2.52 10.99 8.00
N ILE A 168 -2.90 12.24 7.68
CA ILE A 168 -4.29 12.64 7.52
C ILE A 168 -4.93 11.80 6.40
N ARG A 169 -4.31 11.74 5.22
CA ARG A 169 -4.84 10.99 4.08
C ARG A 169 -5.02 9.50 4.37
N LEU A 170 -4.06 8.88 5.06
CA LEU A 170 -4.21 7.48 5.49
C LEU A 170 -5.38 7.32 6.49
N LYS A 171 -5.47 8.19 7.49
CA LYS A 171 -6.55 8.15 8.49
C LYS A 171 -7.91 8.34 7.85
N GLU A 172 -8.04 9.21 6.85
CA GLU A 172 -9.28 9.42 6.10
C GLU A 172 -9.73 8.13 5.39
N VAL A 173 -8.81 7.44 4.72
CA VAL A 173 -9.11 6.14 4.08
C VAL A 173 -9.57 5.11 5.12
N VAL A 174 -8.83 4.98 6.23
CA VAL A 174 -9.19 4.06 7.31
C VAL A 174 -10.55 4.39 7.91
N ASN A 175 -10.81 5.65 8.22
CA ASN A 175 -12.09 6.10 8.78
C ASN A 175 -13.23 5.83 7.80
N LYS A 176 -13.01 6.02 6.49
CA LYS A 176 -14.01 5.71 5.47
C LYS A 176 -14.33 4.21 5.44
N ILE A 177 -13.30 3.35 5.47
CA ILE A 177 -13.47 1.88 5.54
C ILE A 177 -14.24 1.50 6.80
N ARG A 178 -13.86 2.05 7.96
CA ARG A 178 -14.52 1.78 9.24
C ARG A 178 -15.98 2.16 9.23
N ASN A 179 -16.30 3.39 8.82
CA ASN A 179 -17.67 3.85 8.69
C ASN A 179 -18.48 2.96 7.74
N GLN A 180 -17.90 2.52 6.62
CA GLN A 180 -18.60 1.62 5.69
C GLN A 180 -18.82 0.23 6.31
N CYS A 181 -17.85 -0.32 7.04
CA CYS A 181 -17.97 -1.62 7.72
C CYS A 181 -19.01 -1.62 8.85
N GLU A 182 -19.15 -0.50 9.57
CA GLU A 182 -20.17 -0.32 10.62
C GLU A 182 -21.60 -0.28 10.06
N ASN A 183 -21.73 0.00 8.76
CA ASN A 183 -23.01 0.04 8.02
C ASN A 183 -23.27 -1.23 7.18
N LEU A 184 -22.48 -2.30 7.35
CA LEU A 184 -22.69 -3.64 6.77
C LEU A 184 -23.59 -4.50 7.66
#